data_AF-A0A9X8ZZ48-F1
#
_entry.id   AF-A0A9X8ZZ48-F1
#
_cell.length_a   1.000
_cell.length_b   1.000
_cell.length_c   1.000
_cell.angle_alpha   90.00
_cell.angle_beta   90.00
_cell.angle_gamma   90.00
#
_symmetry.space_group_name_H-M   'P 1'
#
loop_
_entity.id
_entity.type
_entity.pdbx_description
1 polymer ?
#
loop_
_entity_poly.entity_id
_entity_poly.type
_entity_poly.pdbx_seq_one_letter_code
_entity_poly.pdbx_strand_id
1 'polypeptide(L)'
;ETKMTAGDVAQLAYHLIKDYPEILEVTHLRQSQLAFNNINVISTNDMLNKNNKSLYIEGMDGLKTGFTDSAGYCFTGTAKQGDNRIITVVMGTSSKTKRFTETNKLMSYAFGLVN
;
A
#
# COMPACT_ATOMS: atom_id res chain seq x y z
N GLU A 1 -14.25 -7.07 15.90
CA GLU A 1 -13.46 -6.59 14.74
C GLU A 1 -13.99 -5.26 14.28
N THR A 2 -13.09 -4.36 13.88
CA THR A 2 -13.47 -3.10 13.21
C THR A 2 -13.83 -3.41 11.76
N LYS A 3 -14.96 -2.85 11.28
CA LYS A 3 -15.44 -3.05 9.91
C LYS A 3 -15.44 -1.73 9.16
N MET A 4 -14.87 -1.73 7.96
CA MET A 4 -14.90 -0.64 6.99
C MET A 4 -15.06 -1.25 5.59
N THR A 5 -15.71 -0.54 4.69
CA THR A 5 -15.75 -0.92 3.27
C THR A 5 -14.46 -0.49 2.58
N ALA A 6 -14.22 -1.00 1.35
CA ALA A 6 -13.10 -0.53 0.54
C ALA A 6 -13.20 0.97 0.23
N GLY A 7 -14.43 1.49 0.07
CA GLY A 7 -14.69 2.92 -0.14
C GLY A 7 -14.32 3.77 1.07
N ASP A 8 -14.70 3.35 2.28
CA ASP A 8 -14.36 4.05 3.52
C ASP A 8 -12.84 4.13 3.71
N VAL A 9 -12.14 3.02 3.43
CA VAL A 9 -10.68 2.96 3.52
C VAL A 9 -10.02 3.86 2.47
N ALA A 10 -10.58 3.93 1.26
CA ALA A 10 -10.06 4.81 0.21
C ALA A 10 -10.22 6.28 0.60
N GLN A 11 -11.37 6.65 1.17
CA GLN A 11 -11.62 8.01 1.67
C GLN A 11 -10.70 8.36 2.84
N LEU A 12 -10.50 7.44 3.79
CA LEU A 12 -9.56 7.62 4.88
C LEU A 12 -8.13 7.82 4.37
N ALA A 13 -7.68 6.98 3.43
CA ALA A 13 -6.35 7.10 2.84
C ALA A 13 -6.17 8.42 2.07
N TYR A 14 -7.20 8.88 1.36
CA TYR A 14 -7.19 10.17 0.67
C TYR A 14 -6.98 11.31 1.66
N HIS A 15 -7.78 11.38 2.73
CA HIS A 15 -7.64 12.42 3.75
C HIS A 15 -6.32 12.32 4.50
N LEU A 16 -5.87 11.11 4.83
CA LEU A 16 -4.58 10.92 5.51
C LEU A 16 -3.42 11.48 4.67
N ILE A 17 -3.40 11.21 3.36
CA ILE A 17 -2.31 11.69 2.49
C ILE A 17 -2.45 13.19 2.18
N LYS A 18 -3.67 13.68 2.00
CA LYS A 18 -3.92 15.08 1.63
C LYS A 18 -3.70 16.01 2.81
N ASP A 19 -4.23 15.65 3.97
CA ASP A 19 -4.29 16.51 5.15
C ASP A 19 -3.04 16.33 6.04
N TYR A 20 -2.37 15.17 5.96
CA TYR A 20 -1.17 14.80 6.73
C TYR A 20 -0.09 14.13 5.84
N PRO A 21 0.46 14.83 4.83
CA PRO A 21 1.39 14.25 3.87
C PRO A 21 2.68 13.66 4.48
N GLU A 22 3.06 14.08 5.68
CA GLU A 22 4.19 13.55 6.46
C GLU A 22 4.07 12.04 6.74
N ILE A 23 2.86 11.47 6.66
CA ILE A 23 2.67 10.02 6.78
C ILE A 23 3.53 9.25 5.76
N LEU A 24 3.74 9.84 4.58
CA LEU A 24 4.51 9.24 3.51
C LEU A 24 5.99 9.15 3.84
N GLU A 25 6.52 10.04 4.70
CA GLU A 25 7.90 9.96 5.20
C GLU A 25 8.18 8.66 5.93
N VAL A 26 7.15 8.05 6.51
CA VAL A 26 7.24 6.76 7.21
C VAL A 26 6.86 5.61 6.29
N THR A 27 5.76 5.71 5.53
CA THR A 27 5.23 4.56 4.79
C THR A 27 6.03 4.18 3.55
N HIS A 28 6.90 5.07 3.04
CA HIS A 28 7.80 4.75 1.94
C HIS A 28 9.03 3.93 2.39
N LEU A 29 9.31 3.86 3.69
CA LEU A 29 10.48 3.18 4.22
C LEU A 29 10.34 1.66 4.10
N ARG A 30 11.36 1.01 3.54
CA ARG A 30 11.44 -0.47 3.49
C ARG A 30 11.82 -1.08 4.82
N GLN A 31 12.56 -0.35 5.63
CA GLN A 31 12.97 -0.72 6.97
C GLN A 31 13.11 0.55 7.80
N SER A 32 12.84 0.46 9.09
CA SER A 32 13.04 1.55 10.04
C SER A 32 13.45 0.97 11.39
N GLN A 33 14.24 1.72 12.15
CA GLN A 33 14.61 1.36 13.50
C GLN A 33 13.67 2.07 14.48
N LEU A 34 13.01 1.30 15.34
CA LEU A 34 12.24 1.88 16.43
C LEU A 34 13.19 2.44 17.47
N ALA A 35 13.02 3.73 17.80
CA ALA A 35 13.80 4.42 18.82
C ALA A 35 13.71 3.72 20.19
N PHE A 36 12.58 3.06 20.45
CA PHE A 36 12.40 2.21 21.60
C PHE A 36 12.89 0.79 21.27
N ASN A 37 13.95 0.35 21.95
CA ASN A 37 14.54 -1.01 21.90
C ASN A 37 15.41 -1.36 20.69
N ASN A 38 15.81 -0.42 19.83
CA ASN A 38 16.68 -0.66 18.66
C ASN A 38 16.15 -1.76 17.71
N ILE A 39 14.84 -2.02 17.70
CA ILE A 39 14.23 -3.06 16.89
C ILE A 39 14.18 -2.58 15.43
N ASN A 40 14.79 -3.35 14.53
CA ASN A 40 14.64 -3.12 13.09
C ASN A 40 13.29 -3.70 12.63
N VAL A 41 12.43 -2.85 12.10
CA VAL A 41 11.12 -3.20 11.55
C VAL A 41 11.19 -3.15 10.04
N ILE A 42 10.88 -4.28 9.42
CA ILE A 42 10.83 -4.40 7.96
C ILE A 42 9.38 -4.14 7.52
N SER A 43 9.21 -3.28 6.53
CA SER A 43 7.91 -3.02 5.93
C SER A 43 7.33 -4.29 5.33
N THR A 44 6.05 -4.51 5.58
CA THR A 44 5.30 -5.64 5.02
C THR A 44 4.74 -5.34 3.63
N ASN A 45 4.94 -4.12 3.12
CA ASN A 45 4.59 -3.71 1.77
C ASN A 45 5.69 -4.17 0.79
N ASP A 46 5.48 -5.33 0.17
CA ASP A 46 6.45 -5.91 -0.76
C ASP A 46 6.60 -5.09 -2.06
N MET A 47 5.66 -4.18 -2.38
CA MET A 47 5.71 -3.32 -3.57
C MET A 47 6.73 -2.18 -3.46
N LEU A 48 7.25 -1.87 -2.26
CA LEU A 48 8.36 -0.92 -2.08
C LEU A 48 9.69 -1.47 -2.61
N ASN A 49 9.78 -2.77 -2.88
CA ASN A 49 11.00 -3.39 -3.37
C ASN A 49 11.15 -3.23 -4.90
N LYS A 50 11.96 -2.25 -5.32
CA LYS A 50 12.28 -1.97 -6.74
C LYS A 50 12.87 -3.16 -7.51
N ASN A 51 13.44 -4.14 -6.80
CA ASN A 51 14.00 -5.36 -7.39
C ASN A 51 12.93 -6.41 -7.69
N ASN A 52 11.74 -6.30 -7.10
CA ASN A 52 10.62 -7.19 -7.37
C ASN A 52 9.81 -6.67 -8.58
N LYS A 53 10.30 -6.93 -9.79
CA LYS A 53 9.74 -6.39 -11.04
C LYS A 53 8.30 -6.81 -11.31
N SER A 54 7.84 -7.95 -10.78
CA SER A 54 6.46 -8.40 -10.97
C SER A 54 5.44 -7.65 -10.11
N LEU A 55 5.88 -6.92 -9.09
CA LEU A 55 5.01 -6.16 -8.18
C LEU A 55 5.30 -4.67 -8.16
N TYR A 56 6.51 -4.26 -8.53
CA TYR A 56 6.95 -2.88 -8.45
C TYR A 56 6.08 -1.96 -9.33
N ILE A 57 5.64 -0.85 -8.75
CA ILE A 57 5.02 0.28 -9.44
C ILE A 57 5.90 1.50 -9.15
N GLU A 58 6.22 2.26 -10.20
CA GLU A 58 6.97 3.50 -10.03
C GLU A 58 6.19 4.50 -9.16
N GLY A 59 6.90 5.14 -8.23
CA GLY A 59 6.31 6.11 -7.32
C GLY A 59 5.60 5.52 -6.11
N MET A 60 5.66 4.19 -5.90
CA MET A 60 5.09 3.53 -4.71
C MET A 60 5.71 4.06 -3.41
N ASP A 61 4.88 4.62 -2.53
CA ASP A 61 5.30 5.28 -1.29
C ASP A 61 4.40 4.92 -0.07
N GLY A 62 3.48 3.97 -0.23
CA GLY A 62 2.61 3.54 0.87
C GLY A 62 1.54 2.51 0.51
N LEU A 63 0.56 2.24 1.37
CA LEU A 63 0.34 2.85 2.69
C LEU A 63 0.33 1.79 3.80
N LYS A 64 -0.55 0.78 3.72
CA LYS A 64 -0.70 -0.19 4.80
C LYS A 64 -1.23 -1.55 4.36
N THR A 65 -0.65 -2.58 4.94
CA THR A 65 -1.08 -3.99 4.84
C THR A 65 -1.99 -4.37 6.01
N GLY A 66 -2.91 -5.31 5.81
CA GLY A 66 -3.73 -5.88 6.88
C GLY A 66 -3.94 -7.37 6.68
N PHE A 67 -4.03 -8.13 7.78
CA PHE A 67 -4.35 -9.55 7.75
C PHE A 67 -4.93 -10.00 9.10
N THR A 68 -6.05 -10.72 9.04
CA THR A 68 -6.58 -11.61 10.07
C THR A 68 -7.21 -12.81 9.36
N ASP A 69 -7.43 -13.92 10.07
CA ASP A 69 -8.03 -15.13 9.46
C ASP A 69 -9.44 -14.85 8.91
N SER A 70 -10.19 -13.95 9.54
CA SER A 70 -11.52 -13.49 9.15
C SER A 70 -11.53 -12.49 7.99
N ALA A 71 -10.54 -11.59 7.91
CA ALA A 71 -10.51 -10.51 6.93
C ALA A 71 -9.78 -10.91 5.64
N GLY A 72 -8.97 -11.98 5.67
CA GLY A 72 -8.04 -12.31 4.60
C GLY A 72 -6.93 -11.28 4.44
N TYR A 73 -6.25 -11.31 3.30
CA TYR A 73 -5.13 -10.41 3.03
C TYR A 73 -5.61 -9.12 2.36
N CYS A 74 -5.40 -7.99 3.04
CA CYS A 74 -5.78 -6.66 2.60
C CYS A 74 -4.56 -5.76 2.36
N PHE A 75 -4.68 -4.80 1.45
CA PHE A 75 -3.67 -3.78 1.20
C PHE A 75 -4.30 -2.49 0.68
N THR A 76 -3.90 -1.37 1.28
CA THR A 76 -4.11 -0.03 0.75
C THR A 76 -2.78 0.49 0.24
N GLY A 77 -2.69 0.68 -1.07
CA GLY A 77 -1.49 1.13 -1.76
C GLY A 77 -1.63 2.56 -2.25
N THR A 78 -0.52 3.30 -2.30
CA THR A 78 -0.46 4.59 -2.99
C THR A 78 0.85 4.74 -3.76
N ALA A 79 0.75 5.39 -4.92
CA ALA A 79 1.89 5.75 -5.74
C ALA A 79 1.64 7.11 -6.40
N LYS A 80 2.72 7.86 -6.65
CA LYS A 80 2.67 9.14 -7.37
C LYS A 80 3.59 9.13 -8.60
N GLN A 81 3.03 9.44 -9.76
CA GLN A 81 3.77 9.61 -11.03
C GLN A 81 3.43 10.98 -11.62
N GLY A 82 4.43 11.86 -11.72
CA GLY A 82 4.19 13.27 -12.05
C GLY A 82 3.23 13.91 -11.04
N ASP A 83 2.17 14.55 -11.53
CA ASP A 83 1.13 15.16 -10.70
C ASP A 83 0.01 14.19 -10.30
N ASN A 84 0.02 12.96 -10.83
CA ASN A 84 -1.03 11.97 -10.58
C ASN A 84 -0.67 11.08 -9.39
N ARG A 85 -1.45 11.16 -8.31
CA ARG A 85 -1.41 10.22 -7.19
C ARG A 85 -2.60 9.27 -7.27
N ILE A 86 -2.33 7.97 -7.23
CA ILE A 86 -3.33 6.91 -7.20
C ILE A 86 -3.37 6.26 -5.81
N ILE A 87 -4.58 5.93 -5.37
CA ILE A 87 -4.85 5.14 -4.17
C ILE A 87 -5.67 3.92 -4.60
N THR A 88 -5.25 2.73 -4.16
CA THR A 88 -5.99 1.49 -4.39
C THR A 88 -6.26 0.79 -3.06
N VAL A 89 -7.43 0.16 -2.94
CA VAL A 89 -7.79 -0.66 -1.79
C VAL A 89 -8.18 -2.05 -2.28
N VAL A 90 -7.45 -3.07 -1.82
CA VAL A 90 -7.72 -4.49 -2.07
C VAL A 90 -7.99 -5.16 -0.74
N MET A 91 -9.08 -5.89 -0.63
CA MET A 91 -9.51 -6.56 0.61
C MET A 91 -9.80 -8.04 0.36
N GLY A 92 -9.61 -8.88 1.38
CA GLY A 92 -10.11 -10.26 1.34
C GLY A 92 -9.41 -11.23 0.38
N THR A 93 -8.17 -10.96 -0.03
CA THR A 93 -7.48 -11.89 -0.94
C THR A 93 -7.01 -13.15 -0.20
N SER A 94 -6.92 -14.26 -0.94
CA SER A 94 -6.63 -15.59 -0.38
C SER A 94 -5.15 -15.81 -0.01
N SER A 95 -4.24 -14.88 -0.35
CA SER A 95 -2.82 -15.01 -0.01
C SER A 95 -2.12 -13.66 0.08
N LYS A 96 -0.98 -13.63 0.79
CA LYS A 96 -0.13 -12.43 0.91
C LYS A 96 0.26 -11.85 -0.45
N THR A 97 0.64 -12.69 -1.41
CA THR A 97 1.08 -12.23 -2.72
C THR A 97 -0.09 -11.70 -3.56
N LYS A 98 -1.26 -12.34 -3.50
CA LYS A 98 -2.42 -11.94 -4.31
C LYS A 98 -2.86 -10.50 -4.05
N ARG A 99 -2.82 -10.01 -2.80
CA ARG A 99 -3.17 -8.60 -2.50
C ARG A 99 -2.33 -7.61 -3.32
N PHE A 100 -1.06 -7.93 -3.53
CA PHE A 100 -0.14 -7.09 -4.29
C PHE A 100 -0.29 -7.28 -5.79
N THR A 101 -0.55 -8.51 -6.25
CA THR A 101 -0.86 -8.77 -7.67
C THR A 101 -2.12 -8.03 -8.11
N GLU A 102 -3.21 -8.08 -7.33
CA GLU A 102 -4.44 -7.35 -7.67
C GLU A 102 -4.26 -5.84 -7.54
N THR A 103 -3.49 -5.37 -6.56
CA THR A 103 -3.15 -3.95 -6.45
C THR A 103 -2.34 -3.47 -7.65
N ASN A 104 -1.36 -4.25 -8.11
CA ASN A 104 -0.56 -3.94 -9.28
C ASN A 104 -1.43 -3.82 -10.53
N LYS A 105 -2.41 -4.72 -10.74
CA LYS A 105 -3.37 -4.61 -11.85
C LYS A 105 -4.19 -3.32 -11.79
N LEU A 106 -4.74 -2.98 -10.63
CA LEU A 106 -5.54 -1.76 -10.44
C LEU A 106 -4.70 -0.49 -10.70
N MET A 107 -3.50 -0.43 -10.14
CA MET A 107 -2.59 0.70 -10.35
C MET A 107 -2.14 0.80 -11.80
N SER A 108 -1.80 -0.32 -12.43
CA SER A 108 -1.37 -0.34 -13.84
C SER A 108 -2.49 0.13 -14.76
N TYR A 109 -3.73 -0.28 -14.52
CA TYR A 109 -4.90 0.24 -15.23
C TYR A 109 -5.08 1.74 -15.00
N ALA A 110 -5.02 2.20 -13.74
CA ALA A 110 -5.21 3.61 -13.40
C ALA A 110 -4.14 4.55 -13.99
N PHE A 111 -2.89 4.07 -14.11
CA PHE A 111 -1.80 4.79 -14.74
C PHE A 111 -1.70 4.58 -16.26
N GLY A 112 -2.55 3.74 -16.86
CA GLY A 112 -2.48 3.43 -18.29
C GLY A 112 -1.22 2.67 -18.71
N LEU A 113 -0.67 1.83 -17.82
CA LEU A 113 0.51 0.99 -18.08
C LEU A 113 0.18 -0.30 -18.84
N VAL A 114 -1.12 -0.60 -19.00
CA VAL A 114 -1.62 -1.76 -19.73
C VAL A 114 -2.50 -1.25 -20.86
N ASN A 115 -2.20 -1.68 -22.09
CA ASN A 115 -3.07 -1.50 -23.25
C ASN A 115 -4.03 -2.69 -23.37
#